data_AF-A0A0D6QF16-F1
#
_entry.id   AF-A0A0D6QF16-F1
#
_cell.length_a   1.000
_cell.length_b   1.000
_cell.length_c   1.000
_cell.angle_alpha   90.00
_cell.angle_beta   90.00
_cell.angle_gamma   90.00
#
_symmetry.space_group_name_H-M   'P 1'
#
loop_
_entity.id
_entity.type
_entity.pdbx_description
1 polymer ?
#
loop_
_entity_poly.entity_id
_entity_poly.type
_entity_poly.pdbx_seq_one_letter_code
_entity_poly.pdbx_strand_id
1 'polypeptide(L)' 'MLRNVETAVAELHLDLQVEQVTRVQKMLEAGITGTPTLMVNGEIKSVGRVLGVDAIKAILGASRAETSK' A
#
# COMPACT_ATOMS: atom_id res chain seq x y z
N MET A 1 3.51 -5.79 -8.41
CA MET A 1 3.42 -4.68 -7.44
C MET A 1 4.12 -5.00 -6.13
N LEU A 2 3.98 -6.22 -5.56
CA LEU A 2 4.58 -6.60 -4.27
C LEU A 2 6.08 -6.23 -4.13
N ARG A 3 6.94 -6.64 -5.08
CA ARG A 3 8.37 -6.28 -5.08
C ARG A 3 8.61 -4.76 -4.98
N ASN A 4 7.81 -3.96 -5.66
CA ASN A 4 7.99 -2.51 -5.64
C ASN A 4 7.66 -1.93 -4.27
N VAL A 5 6.70 -2.53 -3.55
CA VAL A 5 6.37 -2.16 -2.17
C VAL A 5 7.51 -2.54 -1.24
N GLU A 6 8.03 -3.77 -1.34
CA GLU A 6 9.17 -4.23 -0.53
C GLU A 6 10.41 -3.33 -0.73
N THR A 7 10.74 -2.99 -1.98
CA THR A 7 11.83 -2.07 -2.29
C THR A 7 11.57 -0.68 -1.71
N ALA A 8 10.38 -0.12 -1.88
CA ALA A 8 10.05 1.21 -1.36
C ALA A 8 10.12 1.27 0.17
N VAL A 9 9.63 0.23 0.87
CA VAL A 9 9.68 0.13 2.33
C VAL A 9 11.13 0.01 2.81
N ALA A 10 11.94 -0.82 2.14
CA ALA A 10 13.36 -0.98 2.45
C ALA A 10 14.16 0.31 2.24
N GLU A 11 13.96 1.01 1.10
CA GLU A 11 14.63 2.28 0.80
C GLU A 11 14.22 3.41 1.74
N LEU A 12 12.97 3.41 2.21
CA LEU A 12 12.48 4.42 3.15
C LEU A 12 12.81 4.07 4.61
N HIS A 13 13.44 2.92 4.88
CA HIS A 13 13.71 2.41 6.22
C HIS A 13 12.46 2.44 7.12
N LEU A 14 11.30 2.12 6.56
CA LEU A 14 10.03 2.13 7.27
C LEU A 14 9.78 0.76 7.90
N ASP A 15 9.42 0.76 9.19
CA ASP A 15 8.95 -0.44 9.88
C ASP A 15 7.45 -0.62 9.61
N LEU A 16 7.11 -1.06 8.40
CA LEU A 16 5.73 -1.30 7.96
C LEU A 16 5.48 -2.79 7.77
N GLN A 17 4.36 -3.29 8.28
CA GLN A 17 3.93 -4.65 7.97
C GLN A 17 3.34 -4.72 6.57
N VAL A 18 3.99 -5.49 5.70
CA VAL A 18 3.49 -5.80 4.36
C VAL A 18 2.75 -7.14 4.41
N GLU A 19 1.42 -7.11 4.49
CA GLU A 19 0.59 -8.32 4.38
C GLU A 19 0.07 -8.48 2.94
N GLN A 20 0.36 -9.62 2.31
CA GLN A 20 -0.28 -9.97 1.05
C GLN A 20 -1.66 -10.58 1.32
N VAL A 21 -2.70 -9.82 1.02
CA VAL A 21 -4.08 -10.34 1.06
C VAL A 21 -4.36 -11.08 -0.25
N THR A 22 -4.64 -12.38 -0.15
CA THR A 22 -5.09 -13.23 -1.28
C THR A 22 -6.53 -13.72 -1.13
N ARG A 23 -7.13 -13.54 0.05
CA ARG A 23 -8.51 -13.94 0.33
C ARG A 23 -9.48 -12.90 -0.22
N VAL A 24 -10.36 -13.34 -1.12
CA VAL A 24 -11.42 -12.51 -1.72
C VAL A 24 -12.33 -11.88 -0.66
N GLN A 25 -12.63 -12.61 0.43
CA GLN A 25 -13.46 -12.08 1.54
C GLN A 25 -12.81 -10.84 2.17
N LYS A 26 -11.55 -10.96 2.60
CA LYS A 26 -10.77 -9.84 3.16
C LYS A 26 -10.67 -8.67 2.18
N MET A 27 -10.53 -8.95 0.89
CA MET A 27 -10.52 -7.90 -0.14
C MET A 27 -11.84 -7.13 -0.18
N LEU A 28 -12.97 -7.84 -0.23
CA LEU A 28 -14.30 -7.21 -0.26
C LEU A 28 -14.60 -6.40 1.00
N GLU A 29 -14.25 -6.92 2.19
CA GLU A 29 -14.37 -6.22 3.47
C GLU A 29 -13.55 -4.93 3.50
N ALA A 30 -12.37 -4.96 2.89
CA ALA A 30 -11.48 -3.83 2.73
C ALA A 30 -11.93 -2.85 1.61
N GLY A 31 -13.07 -3.08 0.95
CA GLY A 31 -13.56 -2.26 -0.17
C GLY A 31 -12.77 -2.43 -1.47
N ILE A 32 -11.95 -3.49 -1.57
CA ILE A 32 -11.14 -3.78 -2.75
C ILE A 32 -12.01 -4.49 -3.78
N THR A 33 -12.30 -3.78 -4.87
CA THR A 33 -13.10 -4.29 -6.01
C THR A 33 -12.25 -4.80 -7.16
N GLY A 34 -10.94 -4.55 -7.14
CA GLY A 34 -10.01 -4.94 -8.19
C GLY A 34 -8.58 -5.07 -7.70
N THR A 35 -7.80 -5.91 -8.35
CA THR A 35 -6.37 -6.07 -8.10
C THR A 35 -5.59 -5.61 -9.33
N PRO A 36 -4.38 -5.01 -9.16
CA PRO A 36 -3.66 -4.75 -7.89
C PRO A 36 -4.20 -3.54 -7.12
N THR A 37 -4.21 -3.63 -5.79
CA THR A 37 -4.63 -2.55 -4.88
C THR A 37 -3.59 -2.32 -3.78
N LEU A 38 -3.34 -1.06 -3.43
CA LEU A 38 -2.48 -0.64 -2.33
C LEU A 38 -3.33 0.05 -1.27
N MET A 39 -3.33 -0.50 -0.07
CA MET A 39 -3.93 0.09 1.12
C MET A 39 -2.81 0.45 2.10
N VAL A 40 -2.87 1.65 2.68
CA VAL A 40 -1.92 2.13 3.68
C VAL A 40 -2.74 2.67 4.86
N ASN A 41 -2.45 2.19 6.07
CA ASN A 41 -3.17 2.57 7.30
C ASN A 41 -4.70 2.43 7.22
N GLY A 42 -5.18 1.38 6.54
CA GLY A 42 -6.62 1.12 6.36
C GLY A 42 -7.29 1.94 5.25
N GLU A 43 -6.56 2.84 4.60
CA GLU A 43 -7.09 3.65 3.49
C GLU A 43 -6.56 3.14 2.14
N ILE A 44 -7.47 2.98 1.18
CA ILE A 44 -7.12 2.60 -0.18
C ILE A 44 -6.46 3.79 -0.89
N LYS A 45 -5.16 3.70 -1.17
CA LYS A 45 -4.41 4.75 -1.86
C LYS A 45 -4.33 4.53 -3.37
N SER A 46 -4.54 3.30 -3.86
CA SER A 46 -4.55 2.98 -5.29
C SER A 46 -5.30 1.69 -5.59
N VAL A 47 -6.11 1.68 -6.67
CA VAL A 47 -6.87 0.51 -7.15
C VAL A 47 -6.64 0.31 -8.64
N GLY A 48 -6.46 -0.95 -9.06
CA GLY A 48 -6.40 -1.34 -10.47
C GLY A 48 -5.16 -0.85 -11.23
N ARG A 49 -4.16 -0.30 -10.55
CA ARG A 49 -2.94 0.26 -11.16
C ARG A 49 -1.69 -0.32 -10.52
N VAL A 50 -0.77 -0.79 -11.35
CA VAL A 50 0.58 -1.17 -10.90
C VAL A 50 1.36 0.11 -10.61
N LEU A 51 1.66 0.36 -9.33
CA LEU A 51 2.52 1.46 -8.92
C LEU A 51 4.00 1.09 -9.04
N GLY A 52 4.81 2.03 -9.52
CA GLY A 52 6.27 1.95 -9.46
C GLY A 52 6.81 2.29 -8.07
N VAL A 53 8.09 2.00 -7.83
CA VAL A 53 8.74 2.22 -6.52
C VAL A 53 8.61 3.68 -6.07
N ASP A 54 8.92 4.66 -6.92
CA ASP A 54 8.80 6.09 -6.57
C ASP A 54 7.39 6.53 -6.22
N ALA A 55 6.37 6.03 -6.94
CA ALA A 55 4.97 6.35 -6.63
C ALA A 55 4.56 5.78 -5.26
N ILE A 56 5.02 4.56 -4.93
CA ILE A 56 4.78 3.96 -3.62
C ILE A 56 5.49 4.76 -2.54
N LYS A 57 6.74 5.16 -2.76
CA LYS A 57 7.49 6.01 -1.82
C LYS A 57 6.77 7.33 -1.55
N ALA A 58 6.22 7.97 -2.59
CA ALA A 58 5.45 9.19 -2.44
C ALA A 58 4.19 8.98 -1.59
N ILE A 59 3.46 7.88 -1.78
CA ILE A 59 2.27 7.54 -0.99
C ILE A 59 2.62 7.26 0.47
N LEU A 60 3.66 6.45 0.71
CA LEU A 60 4.14 6.12 2.07
C LEU A 60 4.68 7.36 2.79
N GLY A 61 5.41 8.21 2.07
CA GLY A 61 5.92 9.48 2.57
C GLY A 61 4.80 10.49 2.88
N ALA A 62 3.76 10.55 2.06
CA ALA A 62 2.57 11.36 2.32
C ALA A 62 1.80 10.87 3.55
N SER A 63 1.69 9.54 3.74
CA SER A 63 0.98 8.96 4.90
C SER A 63 1.62 9.34 6.24
N ARG A 64 2.94 9.58 6.30
CA ARG A 64 3.62 10.13 7.50
C ARG A 64 3.06 11.49 7.95
N ALA A 65 2.50 12.28 7.04
CA ALA A 65 1.92 13.59 7.38
C ALA A 65 0.54 13.46 8.06
N GLU A 66 -0.16 12.35 7.86
CA GLU A 66 -1.55 12.17 8.32
C GLU A 66 -1.65 11.59 9.75
N THR A 67 -0.59 10.96 10.27
CA THR A 67 -0.55 10.40 11.65
C THR A 67 -0.19 11.44 12.72
N SER A 68 0.12 12.68 12.36
CA SER A 68 0.25 13.80 13.31
C SER A 68 -1.05 14.63 13.33
N LYS A 69 -2.14 14.05 13.83
CA LYS A 69 -3.25 14.83 14.41
C LYS A 69 -3.93 14.07 15.53
#